data_AF-A0A954ZS22-F1
#
_entry.id   AF-A0A954ZS22-F1
#
_cell.length_a   1.000
_cell.length_b   1.000
_cell.length_c   1.000
_cell.angle_alpha   90.00
_cell.angle_beta   90.00
_cell.angle_gamma   90.00
#
_symmetry.space_group_name_H-M   'P 1'
#
loop_
_entity.id
_entity.type
_entity.pdbx_description
1 polymer ?
#
loop_
_entity_poly.entity_id
_entity_poly.type
_entity_poly.pdbx_seq_one_letter_code
_entity_poly.pdbx_strand_id
1 'polypeptide(L)'
;MNTIRIVVAIIALLPTLARAQNGTPATNAFSFQGQLNFEDRPANVALDLTFQLFSSPTGNTIQDVVSPQLTRRVQFDDRGRFTVLLDFGQTFNGYPVFNGDERYMQIVILDPPGGIEEDFPLSPRVKLAATPMAAYALNARIPSLSEISNGLFESIDEEGSLAINVLDDDLGLTIRPNGGVGALFSYSGIQAAEGFGVSAAEGDLDLLSAGGNLTLTSVQKNITLSAGQGNIDLIAGNAFSLINAASDISLDSSGFELNTSNIDLNASISLDLSSSAVLSLSSGGVLNISSVLTTINGNQFDGVNFILNDNLLATANAFKPGGGPWSVLSDARQKKNIAPLHGSLSTLLSLRPITYEYNDPTNPMYLPGTQTGFVAQEIRKVLPEWIDESPDGTLLLTPRGFEAMVVDAMQELEQLHAEQIQSLQRENDELRARLERLERLIMSDR
;
A
#
# COMPACT_ATOMS: atom_id res chain seq x y z
N MET A 1 -44.76 66.24 60.78
CA MET A 1 -44.58 65.16 59.78
C MET A 1 -43.29 64.46 60.13
N ASN A 2 -43.38 63.40 60.92
CA ASN A 2 -42.22 62.61 61.32
C ASN A 2 -41.88 61.69 60.15
N THR A 3 -40.82 62.00 59.43
CA THR A 3 -40.17 61.07 58.51
C THR A 3 -39.68 59.86 59.31
N ILE A 4 -40.45 58.78 59.24
CA ILE A 4 -40.09 57.47 59.82
C ILE A 4 -38.87 56.96 59.05
N ARG A 5 -37.75 56.83 59.74
CA ARG A 5 -36.53 56.22 59.21
C ARG A 5 -36.57 54.73 59.54
N ILE A 6 -36.93 53.91 58.56
CA ILE A 6 -36.88 52.45 58.69
C ILE A 6 -35.41 52.01 58.52
N VAL A 7 -34.77 51.59 59.60
CA VAL A 7 -33.46 50.92 59.56
C VAL A 7 -33.71 49.41 59.58
N VAL A 8 -33.38 48.73 58.48
CA VAL A 8 -33.54 47.28 58.34
C VAL A 8 -32.16 46.62 58.47
N ALA A 9 -32.01 45.75 59.47
CA ALA A 9 -30.83 44.91 59.65
C ALA A 9 -31.21 43.44 59.39
N ILE A 10 -30.64 42.84 58.34
CA ILE A 10 -30.75 41.40 58.04
C ILE A 10 -29.39 40.76 58.34
N ILE A 11 -29.33 39.83 59.30
CA ILE A 11 -28.13 39.03 59.64
C ILE A 11 -28.33 37.56 59.23
N ALA A 12 -27.25 36.93 58.79
CA ALA A 12 -27.16 35.82 57.84
C ALA A 12 -27.51 34.38 58.30
N LEU A 13 -27.95 33.62 57.30
CA LEU A 13 -27.77 32.21 56.90
C LEU A 13 -27.27 31.14 57.89
N LEU A 14 -28.05 30.07 58.06
CA LEU A 14 -27.61 28.72 58.48
C LEU A 14 -28.11 27.68 57.46
N PRO A 15 -27.25 26.90 56.78
CA PRO A 15 -27.70 25.88 55.85
C PRO A 15 -28.20 24.65 56.61
N THR A 16 -29.41 24.20 56.33
CA THR A 16 -29.84 22.84 56.65
C THR A 16 -29.25 21.88 55.62
N LEU A 17 -28.49 20.87 56.07
CA LEU A 17 -28.03 19.77 55.22
C LEU A 17 -29.25 19.00 54.69
N ALA A 18 -29.59 19.17 53.41
CA ALA A 18 -30.46 18.24 52.72
C ALA A 18 -29.64 17.01 52.33
N ARG A 19 -29.96 15.84 52.90
CA ARG A 19 -29.44 14.54 52.43
C ARG A 19 -30.19 14.19 51.15
N ALA A 20 -29.47 14.05 50.04
CA ALA A 20 -30.06 13.58 48.78
C ALA A 20 -30.49 12.10 48.93
N GLN A 21 -31.77 11.82 48.71
CA GLN A 21 -32.24 10.48 48.35
C GLN A 21 -32.26 10.38 46.83
N ASN A 22 -31.65 9.32 46.28
CA ASN A 22 -31.66 9.03 44.85
C ASN A 22 -33.11 8.98 44.31
N GLY A 23 -33.37 9.69 43.20
CA GLY A 23 -34.54 9.41 42.35
C GLY A 23 -35.71 10.39 42.38
N THR A 24 -35.57 11.59 42.95
CA THR A 24 -36.51 12.70 42.67
C THR A 24 -35.76 13.84 41.96
N PRO A 25 -36.34 14.50 40.94
CA PRO A 25 -35.72 15.68 40.35
C PRO A 25 -35.50 16.70 41.46
N ALA A 26 -34.24 17.03 41.75
CA ALA A 26 -33.93 18.10 42.68
C ALA A 26 -34.49 19.40 42.07
N THR A 27 -35.54 19.95 42.67
CA THR A 27 -36.09 21.25 42.26
C THR A 27 -35.15 22.36 42.71
N ASN A 28 -35.25 23.54 42.09
CA ASN A 28 -34.52 24.74 42.54
C ASN A 28 -35.13 25.35 43.83
N ALA A 29 -35.96 24.58 44.54
CA ALA A 29 -36.61 25.04 45.75
C ALA A 29 -35.62 25.05 46.93
N PHE A 30 -35.59 26.16 47.68
CA PHE A 30 -34.78 26.28 48.89
C PHE A 30 -35.54 27.03 49.99
N SER A 31 -35.18 26.72 51.23
CA SER A 31 -35.72 27.40 52.41
C SER A 31 -34.92 28.69 52.66
N PHE A 32 -35.61 29.82 52.72
CA PHE A 32 -35.04 31.11 53.06
C PHE A 32 -35.48 31.52 54.47
N GLN A 33 -34.53 31.92 55.30
CA GLN A 33 -34.78 32.42 56.64
C GLN A 33 -34.32 33.87 56.75
N GLY A 34 -35.16 34.71 57.36
CA GLY A 34 -34.86 36.12 57.59
C GLY A 34 -35.40 36.59 58.93
N GLN A 35 -34.95 37.75 59.38
CA GLN A 35 -35.50 38.49 60.51
C GLN A 35 -35.90 39.87 60.04
N LEU A 36 -37.10 40.32 60.41
CA LEU A 36 -37.61 41.65 60.10
C LEU A 36 -37.94 42.38 61.41
N ASN A 37 -37.35 43.56 61.56
CA ASN A 37 -37.64 44.47 62.66
C ASN A 37 -38.16 45.79 62.09
N PHE A 38 -39.18 46.37 62.73
CA PHE A 38 -39.68 47.71 62.49
C PHE A 38 -39.30 48.58 63.69
N GLU A 39 -38.48 49.62 63.49
CA GLU A 39 -38.04 50.53 64.56
C GLU A 39 -37.51 49.78 65.81
N ASP A 40 -36.59 48.84 65.59
CA ASP A 40 -35.98 47.95 66.60
C ASP A 40 -36.96 47.00 67.33
N ARG A 41 -38.22 46.91 66.88
CA ARG A 41 -39.19 45.93 67.36
C ARG A 41 -39.36 44.79 66.36
N PRO A 42 -39.35 43.53 66.81
CA PRO A 42 -39.62 42.40 65.92
C PRO A 42 -40.98 42.51 65.24
N ALA A 43 -41.05 42.21 63.94
CA ALA A 43 -42.30 42.08 63.23
C ALA A 43 -43.16 40.98 63.87
N ASN A 44 -44.43 41.26 64.16
CA ASN A 44 -45.34 40.34 64.85
C ASN A 44 -46.69 40.14 64.12
N VAL A 45 -46.78 40.60 62.86
CA VAL A 45 -47.95 40.48 62.00
C VAL A 45 -47.58 39.79 60.70
N ALA A 46 -48.50 39.01 60.13
CA ALA A 46 -48.30 38.40 58.83
C ALA A 46 -48.19 39.46 57.73
N LEU A 47 -47.17 39.36 56.88
CA LEU A 47 -46.93 40.28 55.77
C LEU A 47 -46.86 39.53 54.46
N ASP A 48 -47.31 40.15 53.37
CA ASP A 48 -47.06 39.65 52.02
C ASP A 48 -45.72 40.22 51.53
N LEU A 49 -44.77 39.32 51.27
CA LEU A 49 -43.44 39.67 50.78
C LEU A 49 -43.29 39.20 49.34
N THR A 50 -42.66 40.00 48.50
CA THR A 50 -42.22 39.56 47.17
C THR A 50 -40.72 39.30 47.15
N PHE A 51 -40.33 38.30 46.37
CA PHE A 51 -38.95 37.86 46.18
C PHE A 51 -38.65 37.79 44.68
N GLN A 52 -37.55 38.40 44.26
CA GLN A 52 -37.10 38.36 42.87
C GLN A 52 -35.58 38.37 42.80
N LEU A 53 -35.00 37.62 41.86
CA LEU A 53 -33.57 37.51 41.68
C LEU A 53 -33.08 38.46 40.59
N PHE A 54 -31.90 39.04 40.87
CA PHE A 54 -31.18 39.93 39.99
C PHE A 54 -29.73 39.47 39.79
N SER A 55 -29.16 39.82 38.63
CA SER A 55 -27.74 39.60 38.30
C SER A 55 -26.79 40.62 38.94
N SER A 56 -27.31 41.73 39.49
CA SER A 56 -26.53 42.82 40.09
C SER A 56 -27.00 43.16 41.52
N PRO A 57 -26.09 43.57 42.43
CA PRO A 57 -26.45 44.01 43.79
C PRO A 57 -27.27 45.31 43.82
N THR A 58 -27.17 46.14 42.78
CA THR A 58 -27.84 47.44 42.67
C THR A 58 -28.25 47.71 41.22
N GLY A 59 -29.41 48.34 41.00
CA GLY A 59 -29.91 48.68 39.66
C GLY A 59 -31.29 48.09 39.40
N ASN A 60 -32.24 48.90 38.92
CA ASN A 60 -33.63 48.51 38.64
C ASN A 60 -33.92 48.44 37.13
N THR A 61 -32.92 48.05 36.34
CA THR A 61 -33.10 47.80 34.91
C THR A 61 -33.81 46.45 34.70
N ILE A 62 -34.76 46.41 33.76
CA ILE A 62 -35.52 45.19 33.42
C ILE A 62 -34.57 44.07 32.95
N GLN A 63 -33.41 44.41 32.40
CA GLN A 63 -32.39 43.45 31.94
C GLN A 63 -31.66 42.72 33.08
N ASP A 64 -31.71 43.23 34.31
CA ASP A 64 -31.01 42.61 35.45
C ASP A 64 -31.88 41.54 36.13
N VAL A 65 -33.17 41.46 35.78
CA VAL A 65 -34.11 40.48 36.33
C VAL A 65 -33.83 39.10 35.74
N VAL A 66 -33.54 38.13 36.60
CA VAL A 66 -33.18 36.76 36.20
C VAL A 66 -34.13 35.70 36.77
N SER A 67 -35.27 36.11 37.34
CA SER A 67 -36.32 35.19 37.80
C SER A 67 -37.73 35.78 37.69
N PRO A 68 -38.76 34.93 37.71
CA PRO A 68 -40.10 35.36 38.07
C PRO A 68 -40.13 36.00 39.46
N GLN A 69 -41.09 36.89 39.70
CA GLN A 69 -41.39 37.41 41.02
C GLN A 69 -42.27 36.42 41.78
N LEU A 70 -41.90 36.11 43.03
CA LEU A 70 -42.67 35.23 43.91
C LEU A 70 -43.30 36.04 45.03
N THR A 71 -44.62 35.99 45.18
CA THR A 71 -45.31 36.55 46.37
C THR A 71 -45.58 35.44 47.39
N ARG A 72 -45.24 35.71 48.65
CA ARG A 72 -45.45 34.79 49.78
C ARG A 72 -45.98 35.54 50.99
N ARG A 73 -47.07 35.04 51.57
CA ARG A 73 -47.53 35.48 52.88
C ARG A 73 -46.68 34.83 53.96
N VAL A 74 -45.99 35.64 54.75
CA VAL A 74 -45.00 35.20 55.73
C VAL A 74 -45.49 35.49 57.14
N GLN A 75 -45.38 34.49 58.02
CA GLN A 75 -45.63 34.59 59.45
C GLN A 75 -44.30 34.76 60.20
N PHE A 76 -44.31 35.56 61.26
CA PHE A 76 -43.12 35.85 62.07
C PHE A 76 -43.26 35.25 63.48
N ASP A 77 -42.15 34.81 64.06
CA ASP A 77 -42.08 34.39 65.47
C ASP A 77 -41.96 35.58 66.43
N ASP A 78 -41.98 35.33 67.75
CA ASP A 78 -41.83 36.37 68.80
C ASP A 78 -40.51 37.17 68.72
N ARG A 79 -39.58 36.77 67.83
CA ARG A 79 -38.30 37.43 67.57
C ARG A 79 -38.23 38.01 66.15
N GLY A 80 -39.35 38.08 65.43
CA GLY A 80 -39.44 38.70 64.11
C GLY A 80 -38.78 37.86 63.03
N ARG A 81 -38.54 36.57 63.28
CA ARG A 81 -37.90 35.67 62.32
C ARG A 81 -38.96 34.92 61.53
N PHE A 82 -38.63 34.61 60.29
CA PHE A 82 -39.48 33.83 59.40
C PHE A 82 -38.67 32.79 58.63
N THR A 83 -39.38 31.77 58.14
CA THR A 83 -38.87 30.77 57.20
C THR A 83 -39.87 30.62 56.07
N VAL A 84 -39.41 30.70 54.82
CA VAL A 84 -40.26 30.57 53.63
C VAL A 84 -39.59 29.67 52.60
N LEU A 85 -40.36 28.81 51.94
CA LEU A 85 -39.88 28.02 50.81
C LEU A 85 -40.01 28.83 49.52
N LEU A 86 -38.90 29.02 48.82
CA LEU A 86 -38.81 29.74 47.55
C LEU A 86 -38.45 28.77 46.44
N ASP A 87 -39.19 28.81 45.33
CA ASP A 87 -38.88 28.08 44.10
C ASP A 87 -39.10 29.00 42.91
N PHE A 88 -38.01 29.43 42.28
CA PHE A 88 -38.02 30.35 41.15
C PHE A 88 -38.17 29.64 39.80
N GLY A 89 -38.29 28.30 39.79
CA GLY A 89 -38.30 27.48 38.59
C GLY A 89 -36.90 27.19 38.05
N GLN A 90 -36.85 26.38 36.98
CA GLN A 90 -35.59 25.97 36.35
C GLN A 90 -35.05 27.04 35.38
N THR A 91 -35.94 27.63 34.58
CA THR A 91 -35.58 28.62 33.56
C THR A 91 -36.47 29.86 33.64
N PHE A 92 -35.91 31.00 33.22
CA PHE A 92 -36.59 32.26 33.03
C PHE A 92 -36.13 32.86 31.70
N ASN A 93 -37.07 33.22 30.82
CA ASN A 93 -36.78 33.72 29.46
C ASN A 93 -35.82 32.82 28.65
N GLY A 94 -35.93 31.49 28.80
CA GLY A 94 -35.09 30.52 28.08
C GLY A 94 -33.72 30.24 28.71
N TYR A 95 -33.35 30.97 29.76
CA TYR A 95 -32.06 30.80 30.45
C TYR A 95 -32.24 30.17 31.84
N PRO A 96 -31.28 29.36 32.33
CA PRO A 96 -31.32 28.83 33.70
C PRO A 96 -31.35 29.96 34.74
N VAL A 97 -32.28 29.88 35.69
CA VAL A 97 -32.38 30.87 36.79
C VAL A 97 -31.09 30.88 37.62
N PHE A 98 -30.49 29.71 37.82
CA PHE A 98 -29.18 29.52 38.42
C PHE A 98 -28.23 28.91 37.38
N ASN A 99 -27.16 29.63 37.02
CA ASN A 99 -26.24 29.28 35.92
C ASN A 99 -24.75 29.24 36.35
N GLY A 100 -24.46 29.40 37.64
CA GLY A 100 -23.11 29.54 38.19
C GLY A 100 -22.73 30.97 38.60
N ASP A 101 -23.40 31.99 38.07
CA ASP A 101 -23.11 33.39 38.41
C ASP A 101 -23.82 33.83 39.71
N GLU A 102 -23.31 34.90 40.33
CA GLU A 102 -23.88 35.46 41.56
C GLU A 102 -25.35 35.88 41.38
N ARG A 103 -26.16 35.70 42.42
CA ARG A 103 -27.58 36.09 42.45
C ARG A 103 -27.87 36.94 43.66
N TYR A 104 -28.61 38.03 43.42
CA TYR A 104 -29.00 39.01 44.42
C TYR A 104 -30.52 39.02 44.53
N MET A 105 -31.04 38.71 45.71
CA MET A 105 -32.47 38.66 45.96
C MET A 105 -32.97 40.01 46.48
N GLN A 106 -33.89 40.61 45.73
CA GLN A 106 -34.69 41.74 46.18
C GLN A 106 -35.88 41.21 46.99
N ILE A 107 -36.10 41.78 48.16
CA ILE A 107 -37.29 41.55 48.98
C ILE A 107 -38.08 42.85 49.02
N VAL A 108 -39.38 42.78 48.81
CA VAL A 108 -40.29 43.94 48.90
C VAL A 108 -41.43 43.60 49.83
N ILE A 109 -41.74 44.50 50.77
CA ILE A 109 -42.90 44.39 51.64
C ILE A 109 -44.08 45.03 50.90
N LEU A 110 -45.12 44.25 50.64
CA LEU A 110 -46.38 44.76 50.09
C LEU A 110 -47.21 45.37 51.22
N ASP A 111 -47.81 46.53 50.97
CA ASP A 111 -48.70 47.24 51.90
C ASP A 111 -48.20 47.26 53.36
N PRO A 112 -47.03 47.88 53.65
CA PRO A 112 -46.44 47.79 54.97
C PRO A 112 -47.34 48.43 56.06
N PRO A 113 -47.39 47.84 57.26
CA PRO A 113 -48.22 48.34 58.35
C PRO A 113 -47.77 49.76 58.75
N GLY A 114 -48.74 50.63 59.04
CA GLY A 114 -48.47 52.04 59.43
C GLY A 114 -48.98 53.10 58.46
N GLY A 115 -49.81 52.74 57.48
CA GLY A 115 -50.45 53.70 56.56
C GLY A 115 -49.57 54.15 55.40
N ILE A 116 -48.60 53.31 55.01
CA ILE A 116 -47.73 53.53 53.85
C ILE A 116 -48.40 52.86 52.65
N GLU A 117 -48.81 53.64 51.64
CA GLU A 117 -49.52 53.12 50.45
C GLU A 117 -48.58 52.64 49.33
N GLU A 118 -47.26 52.68 49.55
CA GLU A 118 -46.26 52.22 48.58
C GLU A 118 -45.51 50.99 49.08
N ASP A 119 -45.28 50.05 48.16
CA ASP A 119 -44.44 48.88 48.37
C ASP A 119 -43.03 49.29 48.80
N PHE A 120 -42.50 48.63 49.83
CA PHE A 120 -41.22 49.02 50.43
C PHE A 120 -40.10 48.01 50.10
N PRO A 121 -39.19 48.33 49.16
CA PRO A 121 -38.07 47.46 48.82
C PRO A 121 -36.97 47.51 49.89
N LEU A 122 -36.51 46.35 50.33
CA LEU A 122 -35.41 46.23 51.28
C LEU A 122 -34.06 46.39 50.56
N SER A 123 -33.22 47.31 51.05
CA SER A 123 -31.89 47.58 50.50
C SER A 123 -30.83 47.45 51.59
N PRO A 124 -29.64 46.85 51.31
CA PRO A 124 -29.22 46.28 50.02
C PRO A 124 -29.88 44.92 49.71
N ARG A 125 -29.85 44.51 48.44
CA ARG A 125 -30.27 43.16 48.02
C ARG A 125 -29.48 42.08 48.76
N VAL A 126 -30.14 40.97 49.07
CA VAL A 126 -29.52 39.84 49.76
C VAL A 126 -28.77 38.97 48.76
N LYS A 127 -27.44 38.90 48.85
CA LYS A 127 -26.64 37.95 48.05
C LYS A 127 -26.95 36.52 48.48
N LEU A 128 -27.35 35.67 47.54
CA LEU A 128 -27.59 34.25 47.80
C LEU A 128 -26.25 33.49 47.91
N ALA A 129 -26.18 32.56 48.87
CA ALA A 129 -25.01 31.69 49.04
C ALA A 129 -24.99 30.55 48.02
N ALA A 130 -23.85 29.85 47.90
CA ALA A 130 -23.59 28.82 46.89
C ALA A 130 -24.51 27.57 46.93
N THR A 131 -25.33 27.41 47.97
CA THR A 131 -26.12 26.18 48.20
C THR A 131 -27.21 25.91 47.15
N PRO A 132 -28.05 26.88 46.74
CA PRO A 132 -28.92 26.73 45.57
C PRO A 132 -28.16 26.53 44.24
N MET A 133 -26.90 26.99 44.14
CA MET A 133 -26.07 26.79 42.94
C MET A 133 -25.45 25.40 42.87
N ALA A 134 -25.22 24.75 44.02
CA ALA A 134 -24.68 23.39 44.08
C ALA A 134 -25.68 22.34 43.57
N ALA A 135 -27.00 22.58 43.69
CA ALA A 135 -28.03 21.76 43.08
C ALA A 135 -27.97 21.81 41.54
N TYR A 136 -27.64 22.98 40.97
CA TYR A 136 -27.36 23.11 39.53
C TYR A 136 -26.08 22.36 39.15
N ALA A 137 -24.99 22.46 39.92
CA ALA A 137 -23.75 21.74 39.62
C ALA A 137 -23.90 20.20 39.67
N LEU A 138 -24.78 19.67 40.52
CA LEU A 138 -25.10 18.23 40.55
C LEU A 138 -26.00 17.80 39.36
N ASN A 139 -26.81 18.72 38.84
CA ASN A 139 -27.67 18.53 37.68
C ASN A 139 -27.04 19.01 36.37
N ALA A 140 -25.82 19.53 36.40
CA ALA A 140 -25.04 19.91 35.23
C ALA A 140 -24.60 18.61 34.55
N ARG A 141 -25.53 18.08 33.76
CA ARG A 141 -25.32 16.89 32.97
C ARG A 141 -24.13 17.12 32.05
N ILE A 142 -23.12 16.25 32.15
CA ILE A 142 -22.15 16.08 31.07
C ILE A 142 -22.97 15.50 29.91
N PRO A 143 -23.09 16.21 28.76
CA PRO A 143 -23.84 15.69 27.63
C PRO A 143 -23.25 14.33 27.23
N SER A 144 -24.12 13.36 26.96
CA SER A 144 -23.67 12.06 26.44
C SER A 144 -23.13 12.26 25.02
N LEU A 145 -22.17 11.42 24.57
CA LEU A 145 -21.58 11.52 23.23
C LEU A 145 -22.62 11.59 22.10
N SER A 146 -23.81 11.02 22.30
CA SER A 146 -24.95 11.06 21.37
C SER A 146 -25.66 12.41 21.27
N GLU A 147 -25.33 13.36 22.13
CA GLU A 147 -25.90 14.72 22.17
C GLU A 147 -24.92 15.79 21.74
N ILE A 148 -23.72 15.38 21.34
CA ILE A 148 -22.86 16.18 20.49
C ILE A 148 -23.52 16.21 19.11
N SER A 149 -24.62 16.95 18.99
CA SER A 149 -25.32 17.18 17.74
C SER A 149 -24.60 18.25 16.93
N ASN A 150 -24.50 18.05 15.62
CA ASN A 150 -24.06 18.98 14.57
C ASN A 150 -23.97 20.44 15.05
N GLY A 151 -22.77 20.91 15.40
CA GLY A 151 -22.55 22.30 15.79
C GLY A 151 -21.42 22.58 16.77
N LEU A 152 -20.82 21.57 17.43
CA LEU A 152 -19.65 21.78 18.31
C LEU A 152 -18.28 21.66 17.62
N PHE A 153 -18.28 21.26 16.35
CA PHE A 153 -17.10 21.25 15.49
C PHE A 153 -17.42 22.10 14.27
N GLU A 154 -17.50 23.41 14.47
CA GLU A 154 -17.42 24.36 13.36
C GLU A 154 -15.93 24.53 13.05
N SER A 155 -15.56 24.49 11.76
CA SER A 155 -14.16 24.72 11.38
C SER A 155 -13.70 26.07 11.91
N ILE A 156 -12.46 26.11 12.38
CA ILE A 156 -11.88 27.35 12.91
C ILE A 156 -11.38 28.26 11.77
N ASP A 157 -11.48 27.80 10.52
CA ASP A 157 -11.06 28.49 9.31
C ASP A 157 -12.16 28.48 8.22
N GLU A 158 -12.07 29.44 7.29
CA GLU A 158 -12.98 29.56 6.13
C GLU A 158 -12.83 28.37 5.14
N GLU A 159 -11.85 27.48 5.36
CA GLU A 159 -11.56 26.32 4.53
C GLU A 159 -12.17 24.99 5.01
N GLY A 160 -12.86 24.95 6.16
CA GLY A 160 -13.63 23.77 6.58
C GLY A 160 -12.83 22.66 7.26
N SER A 161 -11.71 22.98 7.93
CA SER A 161 -10.83 21.97 8.53
C SER A 161 -11.22 21.61 9.98
N LEU A 162 -11.26 20.31 10.29
CA LEU A 162 -11.49 19.76 11.63
C LEU A 162 -10.21 19.12 12.18
N ALA A 163 -9.61 19.73 13.20
CA ALA A 163 -8.44 19.19 13.88
C ALA A 163 -8.84 18.37 15.12
N ILE A 164 -8.52 17.07 15.13
CA ILE A 164 -8.69 16.18 16.30
C ILE A 164 -7.30 15.75 16.76
N ASN A 165 -6.87 16.22 17.94
CA ASN A 165 -5.60 15.85 18.54
C ASN A 165 -5.81 14.71 19.54
N VAL A 166 -5.34 13.51 19.22
CA VAL A 166 -5.40 12.34 20.11
C VAL A 166 -4.02 12.19 20.75
N LEU A 167 -3.93 12.47 22.05
CA LEU A 167 -2.68 12.51 22.82
C LEU A 167 -2.37 11.18 23.54
N ASP A 168 -3.16 10.14 23.29
CA ASP A 168 -3.07 8.86 23.98
C ASP A 168 -2.95 7.73 22.95
N ASP A 169 -1.91 6.90 23.09
CA ASP A 169 -1.52 5.89 22.10
C ASP A 169 -2.53 4.72 21.99
N ASP A 170 -3.45 4.61 22.96
CA ASP A 170 -4.48 3.58 23.02
C ASP A 170 -5.84 4.00 22.41
N LEU A 171 -5.97 5.23 21.91
CA LEU A 171 -7.22 5.75 21.34
C LEU A 171 -7.22 5.73 19.81
N GLY A 172 -8.03 4.85 19.22
CA GLY A 172 -8.28 4.82 17.78
C GLY A 172 -9.34 5.85 17.33
N LEU A 173 -9.05 6.62 16.29
CA LEU A 173 -10.02 7.49 15.61
C LEU A 173 -10.72 6.71 14.49
N THR A 174 -12.03 6.50 14.61
CA THR A 174 -12.85 5.92 13.53
C THR A 174 -13.77 6.99 12.94
N ILE A 175 -13.55 7.38 11.68
CA ILE A 175 -14.45 8.27 10.94
C ILE A 175 -15.41 7.41 10.10
N ARG A 176 -16.71 7.50 10.37
CA ARG A 176 -17.76 6.83 9.59
C ARG A 176 -18.64 7.90 8.94
N PRO A 177 -18.69 8.02 7.60
CA PRO A 177 -19.70 8.84 6.97
C PRO A 177 -21.09 8.26 7.25
N ASN A 178 -22.07 9.13 7.48
CA ASN A 178 -23.45 8.68 7.62
C ASN A 178 -24.00 8.28 6.24
N GLY A 179 -24.07 6.98 5.96
CA GLY A 179 -24.72 6.43 4.75
C GLY A 179 -23.84 6.19 3.52
N GLY A 180 -22.51 6.09 3.63
CA GLY A 180 -21.61 5.77 2.51
C GLY A 180 -20.42 4.89 2.91
N VAL A 181 -19.88 4.16 1.92
CA VAL A 181 -18.61 3.44 2.03
C VAL A 181 -17.48 4.43 1.67
N GLY A 182 -16.45 4.52 2.51
CA GLY A 182 -15.25 5.33 2.25
C GLY A 182 -15.04 6.49 3.23
N ALA A 183 -13.83 6.62 3.77
CA ALA A 183 -13.41 7.78 4.57
C ALA A 183 -12.81 8.85 3.64
N LEU A 184 -13.40 10.04 3.57
CA LEU A 184 -12.80 11.20 2.89
C LEU A 184 -11.72 11.82 3.79
N PHE A 185 -10.47 11.86 3.31
CA PHE A 185 -9.35 12.62 3.91
C PHE A 185 -8.75 13.54 2.83
N SER A 186 -8.52 14.83 3.13
CA SER A 186 -8.19 15.85 2.12
C SER A 186 -6.69 16.20 1.94
N TYR A 187 -6.40 16.58 0.69
CA TYR A 187 -5.33 17.38 0.06
C TYR A 187 -3.82 17.19 0.33
N SER A 188 -3.34 16.57 1.41
CA SER A 188 -1.87 16.44 1.64
C SER A 188 -1.36 15.05 2.02
N GLY A 189 -2.19 14.02 1.90
CA GLY A 189 -1.82 12.64 2.22
C GLY A 189 -1.83 12.33 3.72
N ILE A 190 -1.51 11.08 4.06
CA ILE A 190 -1.48 10.56 5.44
C ILE A 190 -0.01 10.40 5.86
N GLN A 191 0.38 11.04 6.97
CA GLN A 191 1.71 10.87 7.59
C GLN A 191 1.54 10.18 8.94
N ALA A 192 2.12 8.98 9.10
CA ALA A 192 2.14 8.25 10.35
C ALA A 192 3.58 7.93 10.76
N ALA A 193 3.94 8.20 12.02
CA ALA A 193 5.29 7.99 12.54
C ALA A 193 5.62 6.48 12.72
N GLU A 194 4.61 5.65 12.99
CA GLU A 194 4.78 4.24 13.39
C GLU A 194 4.19 3.22 12.39
N GLY A 195 3.92 3.64 11.16
CA GLY A 195 3.19 2.87 10.16
C GLY A 195 1.67 3.07 10.28
N PHE A 196 0.98 2.91 9.16
CA PHE A 196 -0.47 3.08 9.07
C PHE A 196 -1.01 2.11 8.03
N GLY A 197 -2.14 1.49 8.35
CA GLY A 197 -2.84 0.56 7.46
C GLY A 197 -4.23 1.08 7.15
N VAL A 198 -4.61 1.06 5.88
CA VAL A 198 -6.01 1.22 5.46
C VAL A 198 -6.48 -0.14 4.98
N SER A 199 -7.56 -0.65 5.59
CA SER A 199 -8.10 -1.96 5.24
C SER A 199 -9.60 -1.87 4.99
N ALA A 200 -10.04 -2.39 3.84
CA ALA A 200 -11.45 -2.70 3.59
C ALA A 200 -11.69 -4.18 3.89
N ALA A 201 -12.57 -4.49 4.85
CA ALA A 201 -12.89 -5.88 5.20
C ALA A 201 -13.72 -6.59 4.10
N GLU A 202 -14.54 -5.84 3.36
CA GLU A 202 -15.34 -6.28 2.22
C GLU A 202 -15.38 -5.13 1.19
N GLY A 203 -15.26 -5.45 -0.11
CA GLY A 203 -15.29 -4.47 -1.21
C GLY A 203 -13.93 -3.87 -1.57
N ASP A 204 -13.95 -2.93 -2.53
CA ASP A 204 -12.76 -2.24 -3.02
C ASP A 204 -12.25 -1.20 -2.01
N LEU A 205 -10.94 -0.96 -2.03
CA LEU A 205 -10.29 0.11 -1.29
C LEU A 205 -9.86 1.22 -2.26
N ASP A 206 -10.66 2.28 -2.35
CA ASP A 206 -10.37 3.44 -3.20
C ASP A 206 -9.61 4.53 -2.43
N LEU A 207 -8.39 4.85 -2.86
CA LEU A 207 -7.64 6.01 -2.40
C LEU A 207 -7.53 7.03 -3.56
N LEU A 208 -8.38 8.07 -3.51
CA LEU A 208 -8.54 9.03 -4.59
C LEU A 208 -8.02 10.43 -4.20
N SER A 209 -7.16 11.02 -5.04
CA SER A 209 -6.77 12.43 -4.98
C SER A 209 -7.26 13.16 -6.22
N ALA A 210 -8.39 13.85 -6.10
CA ALA A 210 -8.99 14.62 -7.19
C ALA A 210 -8.19 15.92 -7.45
N GLY A 211 -7.12 15.82 -8.26
CA GLY A 211 -6.34 16.96 -8.75
C GLY A 211 -4.98 17.17 -8.08
N GLY A 212 -4.53 16.25 -7.22
CA GLY A 212 -3.23 16.33 -6.53
C GLY A 212 -2.36 15.09 -6.71
N ASN A 213 -1.15 15.13 -6.15
CA ASN A 213 -0.37 13.93 -5.96
C ASN A 213 -1.00 13.09 -4.85
N LEU A 214 -0.89 11.78 -4.94
CA LEU A 214 -1.16 10.86 -3.82
C LEU A 214 0.20 10.35 -3.33
N THR A 215 0.62 10.78 -2.15
CA THR A 215 1.89 10.36 -1.55
C THR A 215 1.60 9.62 -0.24
N LEU A 216 2.01 8.35 -0.18
CA LEU A 216 2.00 7.56 1.04
C LEU A 216 3.46 7.41 1.51
N THR A 217 3.75 7.90 2.71
CA THR A 217 5.12 7.90 3.27
C THR A 217 5.14 7.17 4.60
N SER A 218 6.07 6.23 4.76
CA SER A 218 6.39 5.63 6.06
C SER A 218 7.90 5.66 6.28
N VAL A 219 8.29 6.07 7.49
CA VAL A 219 9.69 6.33 7.85
C VAL A 219 10.29 5.19 8.69
N GLN A 220 9.46 4.37 9.36
CA GLN A 220 9.93 3.36 10.33
C GLN A 220 9.35 1.93 10.15
N LYS A 221 8.15 1.77 9.56
CA LYS A 221 7.50 0.46 9.35
C LYS A 221 6.86 0.35 7.96
N ASN A 222 6.29 -0.79 7.61
CA ASN A 222 5.68 -1.01 6.29
C ASN A 222 4.43 -0.15 6.06
N ILE A 223 4.17 0.20 4.80
CA ILE A 223 2.86 0.66 4.34
C ILE A 223 2.09 -0.61 3.95
N THR A 224 0.94 -0.87 4.59
CA THR A 224 0.07 -2.01 4.26
C THR A 224 -1.27 -1.50 3.76
N LEU A 225 -1.62 -1.89 2.53
CA LEU A 225 -2.93 -1.67 1.94
C LEU A 225 -3.53 -3.06 1.69
N SER A 226 -4.75 -3.31 2.16
CA SER A 226 -5.41 -4.62 2.02
C SER A 226 -6.90 -4.45 1.76
N ALA A 227 -7.40 -5.11 0.73
CA ALA A 227 -8.83 -5.21 0.41
C ALA A 227 -9.22 -6.68 0.46
N GLY A 228 -9.98 -7.08 1.49
CA GLY A 228 -10.22 -8.49 1.80
C GLY A 228 -10.98 -9.28 0.72
N GLN A 229 -11.77 -8.61 -0.13
CA GLN A 229 -12.55 -9.25 -1.22
C GLN A 229 -12.67 -8.37 -2.49
N GLY A 230 -11.87 -7.31 -2.62
CA GLY A 230 -11.95 -6.32 -3.70
C GLY A 230 -10.59 -5.85 -4.20
N ASN A 231 -10.61 -4.91 -5.15
CA ASN A 231 -9.41 -4.28 -5.69
C ASN A 231 -8.91 -3.17 -4.76
N ILE A 232 -7.64 -2.82 -4.90
CA ILE A 232 -7.03 -1.66 -4.24
C ILE A 232 -6.77 -0.63 -5.35
N ASP A 233 -7.65 0.35 -5.50
CA ASP A 233 -7.58 1.36 -6.55
C ASP A 233 -6.91 2.64 -6.03
N LEU A 234 -5.70 2.93 -6.52
CA LEU A 234 -4.94 4.13 -6.15
C LEU A 234 -4.92 5.10 -7.31
N ILE A 235 -5.77 6.13 -7.23
CA ILE A 235 -6.00 7.08 -8.31
C ILE A 235 -5.46 8.45 -7.89
N ALA A 236 -4.34 8.85 -8.49
CA ALA A 236 -3.77 10.18 -8.34
C ALA A 236 -4.09 11.04 -9.57
N GLY A 237 -4.50 12.30 -9.35
CA GLY A 237 -4.73 13.24 -10.45
C GLY A 237 -3.45 13.65 -11.21
N ASN A 238 -2.28 13.58 -10.56
CA ASN A 238 -0.98 13.97 -11.13
C ASN A 238 0.09 12.87 -10.97
N ALA A 239 0.69 12.73 -9.78
CA ALA A 239 1.69 11.70 -9.49
C ALA A 239 1.29 10.84 -8.29
N PHE A 240 1.47 9.53 -8.43
CA PHE A 240 1.39 8.57 -7.34
C PHE A 240 2.80 8.24 -6.83
N SER A 241 3.05 8.37 -5.53
CA SER A 241 4.37 8.13 -4.93
C SER A 241 4.25 7.34 -3.63
N LEU A 242 4.87 6.15 -3.60
CA LEU A 242 5.11 5.38 -2.38
C LEU A 242 6.55 5.60 -1.95
N ILE A 243 6.73 6.25 -0.81
CA ILE A 243 8.04 6.50 -0.21
C ILE A 243 8.10 5.67 1.07
N ASN A 244 8.57 4.42 0.93
CA ASN A 244 8.79 3.54 2.06
C ASN A 244 10.28 3.45 2.37
N ALA A 245 10.68 3.91 3.57
CA ALA A 245 12.04 3.72 4.06
C ALA A 245 12.28 2.32 4.66
N ALA A 246 11.24 1.47 4.73
CA ALA A 246 11.30 0.07 5.17
C ALA A 246 11.45 -0.92 3.99
N SER A 247 11.63 -2.20 4.31
CA SER A 247 12.18 -3.24 3.41
C SER A 247 11.33 -3.61 2.19
N ASP A 248 10.01 -3.70 2.31
CA ASP A 248 9.12 -4.25 1.27
C ASP A 248 7.86 -3.39 1.05
N ILE A 249 7.34 -3.38 -0.18
CA ILE A 249 5.97 -2.95 -0.51
C ILE A 249 5.19 -4.23 -0.85
N SER A 250 4.28 -4.63 0.04
CA SER A 250 3.43 -5.81 -0.14
C SER A 250 2.00 -5.36 -0.46
N LEU A 251 1.54 -5.65 -1.68
CA LEU A 251 0.15 -5.40 -2.11
C LEU A 251 -0.55 -6.76 -2.14
N ASP A 252 -1.37 -7.02 -1.12
CA ASP A 252 -2.20 -8.22 -1.04
C ASP A 252 -3.58 -7.89 -1.63
N SER A 253 -3.87 -8.49 -2.79
CA SER A 253 -5.17 -9.03 -3.22
C SER A 253 -5.10 -9.39 -4.72
N SER A 254 -6.19 -9.90 -5.26
CA SER A 254 -6.46 -10.59 -6.54
C SER A 254 -5.88 -10.02 -7.86
N GLY A 255 -5.15 -8.91 -7.84
CA GLY A 255 -4.48 -8.30 -9.00
C GLY A 255 -3.94 -6.90 -8.68
N PHE A 256 -2.79 -6.55 -9.27
CA PHE A 256 -2.17 -5.22 -9.22
C PHE A 256 -1.91 -4.74 -10.65
N GLU A 257 -2.50 -3.61 -11.06
CA GLU A 257 -2.27 -2.99 -12.36
C GLU A 257 -1.52 -1.66 -12.20
N LEU A 258 -0.32 -1.56 -12.79
CA LEU A 258 0.48 -0.33 -12.80
C LEU A 258 0.52 0.25 -14.23
N ASN A 259 -0.37 1.20 -14.53
CA ASN A 259 -0.42 1.87 -15.83
C ASN A 259 0.51 3.10 -15.84
N THR A 260 1.78 2.89 -16.20
CA THR A 260 2.79 3.96 -16.27
C THR A 260 3.61 3.83 -17.55
N SER A 261 4.14 4.96 -18.07
CA SER A 261 4.99 4.93 -19.27
C SER A 261 6.39 4.36 -19.00
N ASN A 262 6.95 4.61 -17.81
CA ASN A 262 8.24 4.11 -17.36
C ASN A 262 8.13 3.64 -15.90
N ILE A 263 8.82 2.54 -15.59
CA ILE A 263 9.09 2.10 -14.22
C ILE A 263 10.61 2.08 -14.05
N ASP A 264 11.16 3.15 -13.46
CA ASP A 264 12.59 3.25 -13.18
C ASP A 264 12.89 2.62 -11.82
N LEU A 265 13.71 1.57 -11.81
CA LEU A 265 14.05 0.82 -10.60
C LEU A 265 15.58 0.74 -10.44
N ASN A 266 16.11 1.20 -9.31
CA ASN A 266 17.54 1.47 -9.11
C ASN A 266 18.25 0.52 -8.10
N ALA A 267 17.60 -0.56 -7.68
CA ALA A 267 18.13 -1.57 -6.75
C ALA A 267 17.96 -3.01 -7.30
N SER A 268 18.47 -4.01 -6.57
CA SER A 268 18.23 -5.44 -6.88
C SER A 268 16.74 -5.76 -6.75
N ILE A 269 16.14 -6.30 -7.81
CA ILE A 269 14.72 -6.66 -7.85
C ILE A 269 14.57 -8.14 -8.11
N SER A 270 13.67 -8.76 -7.34
CA SER A 270 13.19 -10.11 -7.59
C SER A 270 11.74 -10.04 -8.03
N LEU A 271 11.46 -10.48 -9.26
CA LEU A 271 10.10 -10.76 -9.72
C LEU A 271 9.90 -12.28 -9.61
N ASP A 272 9.20 -12.72 -8.56
CA ASP A 272 8.83 -14.12 -8.37
C ASP A 272 7.43 -14.37 -8.94
N LEU A 273 7.38 -15.09 -10.06
CA LEU A 273 6.16 -15.42 -10.79
C LEU A 273 5.81 -16.88 -10.51
N SER A 274 4.84 -17.15 -9.62
CA SER A 274 4.43 -18.50 -9.26
C SER A 274 3.11 -18.92 -9.93
N SER A 275 2.98 -20.23 -10.21
CA SER A 275 1.78 -20.97 -10.63
C SER A 275 0.74 -20.21 -11.49
N SER A 276 1.13 -19.84 -12.72
CA SER A 276 0.31 -19.28 -13.85
C SER A 276 0.55 -17.80 -14.18
N ALA A 277 1.46 -17.10 -13.51
CA ALA A 277 1.81 -15.74 -13.88
C ALA A 277 2.59 -15.69 -15.21
N VAL A 278 2.18 -14.80 -16.11
CA VAL A 278 2.76 -14.61 -17.46
C VAL A 278 3.41 -13.23 -17.54
N LEU A 279 4.69 -13.18 -17.88
CA LEU A 279 5.32 -11.94 -18.34
C LEU A 279 5.04 -11.81 -19.85
N SER A 280 4.19 -10.86 -20.23
CA SER A 280 3.87 -10.59 -21.63
C SER A 280 4.46 -9.25 -22.10
N LEU A 281 5.05 -9.25 -23.29
CA LEU A 281 5.52 -8.06 -23.99
C LEU A 281 4.61 -7.87 -25.21
N SER A 282 4.03 -6.69 -25.37
CA SER A 282 3.21 -6.35 -26.53
C SER A 282 4.08 -6.05 -27.75
N SER A 283 3.46 -5.82 -28.91
CA SER A 283 4.17 -5.55 -30.17
C SER A 283 5.23 -4.44 -30.02
N GLY A 284 6.50 -4.77 -30.27
CA GLY A 284 7.63 -3.83 -30.14
C GLY A 284 8.28 -3.78 -28.76
N GLY A 285 7.75 -4.50 -27.76
CA GLY A 285 8.40 -4.66 -26.46
C GLY A 285 9.74 -5.38 -26.58
N VAL A 286 10.76 -4.86 -25.89
CA VAL A 286 12.11 -5.43 -25.87
C VAL A 286 12.47 -5.79 -24.43
N LEU A 287 12.80 -7.06 -24.19
CA LEU A 287 13.43 -7.49 -22.94
C LEU A 287 14.94 -7.51 -23.13
N ASN A 288 15.62 -6.48 -22.61
CA ASN A 288 17.08 -6.42 -22.60
C ASN A 288 17.61 -7.09 -21.31
N ILE A 289 18.24 -8.25 -21.44
CA ILE A 289 18.91 -8.92 -20.33
C ILE A 289 20.41 -8.62 -20.44
N SER A 290 20.90 -7.66 -19.66
CA SER A 290 22.29 -7.18 -19.73
C SER A 290 23.29 -8.00 -18.90
N SER A 291 22.82 -8.99 -18.14
CA SER A 291 23.61 -9.91 -17.33
C SER A 291 23.37 -11.37 -17.73
N VAL A 292 24.14 -12.30 -17.16
CA VAL A 292 24.07 -13.74 -17.48
C VAL A 292 22.68 -14.30 -17.16
N LEU A 293 21.93 -14.70 -18.19
CA LEU A 293 20.77 -15.56 -18.03
C LEU A 293 21.26 -16.98 -17.73
N THR A 294 21.19 -17.40 -16.47
CA THR A 294 21.82 -18.65 -16.01
C THR A 294 21.02 -19.89 -16.37
N THR A 295 19.69 -19.84 -16.45
CA THR A 295 18.86 -21.02 -16.76
C THR A 295 17.48 -20.64 -17.33
N ILE A 296 17.06 -21.36 -18.38
CA ILE A 296 15.69 -21.34 -18.94
C ILE A 296 15.19 -22.80 -18.99
N ASN A 297 14.21 -23.17 -18.16
CA ASN A 297 13.72 -24.55 -18.07
C ASN A 297 12.30 -24.70 -18.62
N GLY A 298 12.03 -25.76 -19.39
CA GLY A 298 10.66 -26.14 -19.80
C GLY A 298 9.99 -25.20 -20.81
N ASN A 299 10.75 -24.43 -21.58
CA ASN A 299 10.20 -23.44 -22.51
C ASN A 299 10.01 -24.00 -23.93
N GLN A 300 8.95 -23.53 -24.60
CA GLN A 300 8.70 -23.74 -26.02
C GLN A 300 8.78 -22.39 -26.72
N PHE A 301 9.65 -22.29 -27.74
CA PHE A 301 9.78 -21.11 -28.58
C PHE A 301 9.08 -21.36 -29.91
N ASP A 302 7.94 -20.73 -30.15
CA ASP A 302 7.16 -20.86 -31.39
C ASP A 302 7.21 -19.56 -32.22
N GLY A 303 7.44 -19.68 -33.53
CA GLY A 303 7.46 -18.55 -34.46
C GLY A 303 8.59 -17.53 -34.27
N VAL A 304 9.65 -17.86 -33.52
CA VAL A 304 10.76 -16.92 -33.25
C VAL A 304 11.99 -17.18 -34.12
N ASN A 305 12.67 -16.10 -34.52
CA ASN A 305 14.02 -16.16 -35.07
C ASN A 305 15.03 -16.10 -33.92
N PHE A 306 15.74 -17.20 -33.69
CA PHE A 306 16.80 -17.25 -32.70
C PHE A 306 18.14 -16.89 -33.36
N ILE A 307 18.68 -15.71 -33.03
CA ILE A 307 19.97 -15.22 -33.54
C ILE A 307 21.00 -15.34 -32.42
N LEU A 308 22.05 -16.13 -32.67
CA LEU A 308 23.20 -16.26 -31.80
C LEU A 308 24.41 -15.65 -32.51
N ASN A 309 25.05 -14.66 -31.89
CA ASN A 309 26.25 -14.04 -32.45
C ASN A 309 27.53 -14.84 -32.15
N ASP A 310 27.45 -15.76 -31.18
CA ASP A 310 28.53 -16.66 -30.77
C ASP A 310 28.09 -18.13 -30.90
N ASN A 311 28.79 -19.04 -30.21
CA ASN A 311 28.56 -20.48 -30.28
C ASN A 311 27.26 -20.92 -29.60
N LEU A 312 26.55 -21.88 -30.22
CA LEU A 312 25.49 -22.67 -29.58
C LEU A 312 26.08 -23.95 -29.00
N LEU A 313 26.05 -24.11 -27.67
CA LEU A 313 26.39 -25.36 -27.00
C LEU A 313 25.11 -26.10 -26.58
N ALA A 314 24.86 -27.25 -27.18
CA ALA A 314 23.83 -28.19 -26.72
C ALA A 314 24.51 -29.33 -25.94
N THR A 315 24.27 -29.41 -24.63
CA THR A 315 24.84 -30.45 -23.74
C THR A 315 24.04 -31.76 -23.78
N ALA A 316 22.85 -31.73 -24.38
CA ALA A 316 21.99 -32.88 -24.59
C ALA A 316 21.62 -32.98 -26.08
N ASN A 317 20.52 -33.66 -26.39
CA ASN A 317 20.09 -33.88 -27.77
C ASN A 317 19.44 -32.62 -28.37
N ALA A 318 19.96 -32.17 -29.52
CA ALA A 318 19.27 -31.23 -30.39
C ALA A 318 18.55 -32.00 -31.50
N PHE A 319 17.22 -32.02 -31.47
CA PHE A 319 16.42 -32.68 -32.50
C PHE A 319 16.00 -31.70 -33.60
N LYS A 320 16.29 -32.06 -34.85
CA LYS A 320 15.75 -31.41 -36.04
C LYS A 320 14.71 -32.35 -36.68
N PRO A 321 13.39 -32.13 -36.49
CA PRO A 321 12.37 -32.93 -37.15
C PRO A 321 12.58 -32.95 -38.67
N GLY A 322 12.50 -34.15 -39.27
CA GLY A 322 12.87 -34.39 -40.67
C GLY A 322 14.37 -34.69 -40.91
N GLY A 323 15.22 -34.52 -39.90
CA GLY A 323 16.64 -34.87 -39.95
C GLY A 323 17.48 -33.98 -40.89
N GLY A 324 18.64 -34.53 -41.27
CA GLY A 324 19.63 -33.88 -42.13
C GLY A 324 20.56 -32.91 -41.38
N PRO A 325 21.67 -32.50 -42.03
CA PRO A 325 22.53 -31.45 -41.49
C PRO A 325 21.75 -30.14 -41.33
N TRP A 326 22.28 -29.25 -40.48
CA TRP A 326 21.87 -27.85 -40.52
C TRP A 326 22.11 -27.31 -41.93
N SER A 327 21.12 -26.62 -42.50
CA SER A 327 21.22 -26.12 -43.87
C SER A 327 22.33 -25.09 -43.96
N VAL A 328 23.29 -25.33 -44.85
CA VAL A 328 24.36 -24.39 -45.17
C VAL A 328 24.03 -23.64 -46.46
N LEU A 329 24.33 -22.34 -46.49
CA LEU A 329 24.14 -21.52 -47.69
C LEU A 329 25.06 -22.03 -48.81
N SER A 330 24.48 -22.53 -49.91
CA SER A 330 25.25 -23.23 -50.96
C SER A 330 24.90 -22.79 -52.40
N ASP A 331 24.05 -21.78 -52.56
CA ASP A 331 23.63 -21.23 -53.86
C ASP A 331 24.84 -20.71 -54.66
N ALA A 332 24.89 -20.99 -55.97
CA ALA A 332 25.99 -20.58 -56.84
C ALA A 332 26.21 -19.04 -56.85
N ARG A 333 25.15 -18.25 -56.64
CA ARG A 333 25.23 -16.78 -56.53
C ARG A 333 25.97 -16.31 -55.28
N GLN A 334 26.07 -17.18 -54.27
CA GLN A 334 26.76 -16.92 -53.00
C GLN A 334 28.19 -17.49 -53.00
N LYS A 335 28.65 -17.99 -54.15
CA LYS A 335 29.98 -18.59 -54.33
C LYS A 335 30.75 -17.85 -55.42
N LYS A 336 32.08 -17.85 -55.30
CA LYS A 336 33.02 -17.34 -56.30
C LYS A 336 34.18 -18.32 -56.46
N ASN A 337 34.85 -18.29 -57.61
CA ASN A 337 36.01 -19.15 -57.91
C ASN A 337 35.70 -20.66 -57.77
N ILE A 338 34.55 -21.10 -58.30
CA ILE A 338 34.16 -22.51 -58.28
C ILE A 338 35.09 -23.31 -59.21
N ALA A 339 35.76 -24.32 -58.67
CA ALA A 339 36.66 -25.22 -59.39
C ALA A 339 36.41 -26.69 -58.97
N PRO A 340 36.75 -27.67 -59.83
CA PRO A 340 36.75 -29.08 -59.44
C PRO A 340 37.71 -29.34 -58.28
N LEU A 341 37.33 -30.26 -57.40
CA LEU A 341 38.19 -30.80 -56.36
C LEU A 341 38.99 -31.96 -56.94
N HIS A 342 40.24 -32.13 -56.50
CA HIS A 342 41.14 -33.24 -56.82
C HIS A 342 42.08 -33.47 -55.63
N GLY A 343 42.70 -34.65 -55.58
CA GLY A 343 43.69 -35.08 -54.58
C GLY A 343 43.07 -35.60 -53.28
N SER A 344 41.74 -35.74 -53.21
CA SER A 344 41.07 -36.12 -51.96
C SER A 344 41.40 -37.54 -51.54
N LEU A 345 41.63 -38.48 -52.47
CA LEU A 345 41.94 -39.87 -52.12
C LEU A 345 43.23 -39.96 -51.31
N SER A 346 44.30 -39.36 -51.82
CA SER A 346 45.61 -39.36 -51.14
C SER A 346 45.55 -38.67 -49.78
N THR A 347 44.77 -37.58 -49.69
CA THR A 347 44.58 -36.81 -48.46
C THR A 347 43.82 -37.62 -47.42
N LEU A 348 42.68 -38.21 -47.77
CA LEU A 348 41.86 -39.03 -46.86
C LEU A 348 42.60 -40.29 -46.40
N LEU A 349 43.38 -40.93 -47.27
CA LEU A 349 44.20 -42.10 -46.91
C LEU A 349 45.35 -41.77 -45.95
N SER A 350 45.75 -40.51 -45.84
CA SER A 350 46.76 -40.07 -44.86
C SER A 350 46.20 -39.85 -43.46
N LEU A 351 44.87 -39.79 -43.31
CA LEU A 351 44.20 -39.60 -42.02
C LEU A 351 44.19 -40.92 -41.24
N ARG A 352 44.45 -40.84 -39.94
CA ARG A 352 44.45 -42.00 -39.05
C ARG A 352 43.14 -42.05 -38.23
N PRO A 353 42.16 -42.88 -38.61
CA PRO A 353 40.98 -43.08 -37.78
C PRO A 353 41.36 -43.78 -36.48
N ILE A 354 40.74 -43.37 -35.38
CA ILE A 354 40.96 -43.95 -34.05
C ILE A 354 39.64 -44.20 -33.34
N THR A 355 39.68 -45.05 -32.32
CA THR A 355 38.69 -45.07 -31.25
C THR A 355 39.28 -44.44 -29.99
N TYR A 356 38.44 -43.82 -29.18
CA TYR A 356 38.87 -43.17 -27.94
C TYR A 356 37.75 -43.15 -26.90
N GLU A 357 38.13 -42.94 -25.64
CA GLU A 357 37.24 -42.60 -24.54
C GLU A 357 37.68 -41.27 -23.96
N TYR A 358 36.72 -40.47 -23.53
CA TYR A 358 37.02 -39.23 -22.82
C TYR A 358 37.56 -39.52 -21.42
N ASN A 359 38.51 -38.70 -20.95
CA ASN A 359 39.20 -38.90 -19.69
C ASN A 359 38.40 -38.44 -18.45
N ASP A 360 37.40 -37.57 -18.63
CA ASP A 360 36.56 -37.05 -17.54
C ASP A 360 35.08 -37.41 -17.75
N PRO A 361 34.59 -38.52 -17.19
CA PRO A 361 33.19 -38.92 -17.34
C PRO A 361 32.21 -37.97 -16.62
N THR A 362 32.69 -37.03 -15.80
CA THR A 362 31.83 -36.04 -15.12
C THR A 362 31.61 -34.79 -15.95
N ASN A 363 32.41 -34.59 -17.00
CA ASN A 363 32.22 -33.47 -17.90
C ASN A 363 30.93 -33.68 -18.73
N PRO A 364 29.93 -32.77 -18.62
CA PRO A 364 28.67 -32.92 -19.33
C PRO A 364 28.79 -32.82 -20.86
N MET A 365 29.95 -32.40 -21.38
CA MET A 365 30.22 -32.37 -22.81
C MET A 365 30.69 -33.73 -23.37
N TYR A 366 31.05 -34.68 -22.52
CA TYR A 366 31.66 -35.93 -22.94
C TYR A 366 30.63 -37.06 -22.97
N LEU A 367 30.46 -37.65 -24.16
CA LEU A 367 29.64 -38.85 -24.30
C LEU A 367 30.34 -40.03 -23.61
N PRO A 368 29.59 -40.84 -22.83
CA PRO A 368 30.17 -42.01 -22.18
C PRO A 368 30.50 -43.12 -23.19
N GLY A 369 31.52 -43.91 -22.87
CA GLY A 369 31.95 -45.08 -23.63
C GLY A 369 32.83 -44.76 -24.84
N THR A 370 33.13 -45.80 -25.63
CA THR A 370 34.04 -45.73 -26.76
C THR A 370 33.44 -44.97 -27.94
N GLN A 371 34.13 -43.92 -28.37
CA GLN A 371 33.82 -43.10 -29.54
C GLN A 371 34.74 -43.45 -30.71
N THR A 372 34.34 -43.11 -31.94
CA THR A 372 35.18 -43.19 -33.14
C THR A 372 35.44 -41.78 -33.66
N GLY A 373 36.67 -41.48 -34.06
CA GLY A 373 37.00 -40.17 -34.62
C GLY A 373 38.48 -40.01 -34.93
N PHE A 374 39.00 -38.80 -34.72
CA PHE A 374 40.36 -38.41 -35.04
C PHE A 374 40.99 -37.58 -33.93
N VAL A 375 42.32 -37.57 -33.86
CA VAL A 375 43.08 -36.67 -32.99
C VAL A 375 43.24 -35.31 -33.68
N ALA A 376 42.72 -34.24 -33.07
CA ALA A 376 42.75 -32.89 -33.66
C ALA A 376 44.17 -32.42 -34.05
N GLN A 377 45.18 -32.73 -33.24
CA GLN A 377 46.58 -32.39 -33.52
C GLN A 377 47.17 -33.14 -34.71
N GLU A 378 46.68 -34.34 -35.02
CA GLU A 378 47.08 -35.09 -36.22
C GLU A 378 46.40 -34.53 -37.46
N ILE A 379 45.09 -34.25 -37.36
CA ILE A 379 44.33 -33.61 -38.44
C ILE A 379 44.91 -32.25 -38.81
N ARG A 380 45.30 -31.43 -37.82
CA ARG A 380 45.90 -30.11 -38.04
C ARG A 380 47.11 -30.12 -38.98
N LYS A 381 47.85 -31.24 -39.07
CA LYS A 381 49.03 -31.38 -39.95
C LYS A 381 48.66 -31.62 -41.41
N VAL A 382 47.47 -32.16 -41.68
CA VAL A 382 47.00 -32.57 -43.00
C VAL A 382 45.92 -31.62 -43.52
N LEU A 383 44.91 -31.33 -42.68
CA LEU A 383 43.76 -30.46 -42.95
C LEU A 383 43.64 -29.42 -41.82
N PRO A 384 44.54 -28.41 -41.76
CA PRO A 384 44.53 -27.38 -40.71
C PRO A 384 43.19 -26.64 -40.66
N GLU A 385 42.53 -26.47 -41.80
CA GLU A 385 41.24 -25.82 -41.94
C GLU A 385 40.07 -26.62 -41.36
N TRP A 386 40.26 -27.84 -40.86
CA TRP A 386 39.23 -28.55 -40.08
C TRP A 386 39.33 -28.30 -38.58
N ILE A 387 40.37 -27.59 -38.12
CA ILE A 387 40.62 -27.39 -36.69
C ILE A 387 40.35 -25.96 -36.31
N ASP A 388 39.37 -25.78 -35.43
CA ASP A 388 39.09 -24.53 -34.75
C ASP A 388 39.70 -24.57 -33.33
N GLU A 389 39.86 -23.41 -32.70
CA GLU A 389 40.44 -23.29 -31.35
C GLU A 389 39.46 -22.48 -30.48
N SER A 390 39.05 -23.05 -29.34
CA SER A 390 38.20 -22.36 -28.39
C SER A 390 38.98 -21.32 -27.60
N PRO A 391 38.30 -20.38 -26.90
CA PRO A 391 38.96 -19.30 -26.15
C PRO A 391 39.96 -19.75 -25.08
N ASP A 392 39.84 -20.98 -24.57
CA ASP A 392 40.73 -21.60 -23.60
C ASP A 392 41.90 -22.38 -24.23
N GLY A 393 42.01 -22.38 -25.57
CA GLY A 393 43.05 -23.08 -26.32
C GLY A 393 42.74 -24.54 -26.66
N THR A 394 41.54 -25.03 -26.34
CA THR A 394 41.13 -26.40 -26.69
C THR A 394 40.89 -26.52 -28.21
N LEU A 395 41.39 -27.61 -28.80
CA LEU A 395 41.24 -27.84 -30.25
C LEU A 395 39.91 -28.53 -30.56
N LEU A 396 39.17 -27.97 -31.50
CA LEU A 396 37.87 -28.48 -31.95
C LEU A 396 38.01 -29.04 -33.37
N LEU A 397 37.52 -30.26 -33.59
CA LEU A 397 37.46 -30.86 -34.92
C LEU A 397 36.12 -30.54 -35.57
N THR A 398 36.16 -29.80 -36.68
CA THR A 398 34.99 -29.41 -37.48
C THR A 398 35.23 -29.80 -38.94
N PRO A 399 34.88 -31.03 -39.34
CA PRO A 399 35.04 -31.48 -40.72
C PRO A 399 34.24 -30.58 -41.67
N ARG A 400 34.92 -30.01 -42.68
CA ARG A 400 34.33 -29.11 -43.67
C ARG A 400 34.44 -29.73 -45.06
N GLY A 401 33.30 -29.98 -45.70
CA GLY A 401 33.25 -30.53 -47.06
C GLY A 401 33.69 -32.00 -47.17
N PHE A 402 33.68 -32.74 -46.06
CA PHE A 402 34.08 -34.15 -46.03
C PHE A 402 33.30 -34.99 -47.06
N GLU A 403 32.01 -34.75 -47.22
CA GLU A 403 31.16 -35.45 -48.18
C GLU A 403 31.65 -35.22 -49.61
N ALA A 404 32.07 -33.99 -49.94
CA ALA A 404 32.61 -33.67 -51.27
C ALA A 404 33.98 -34.33 -51.50
N MET A 405 34.85 -34.36 -50.47
CA MET A 405 36.14 -35.05 -50.53
C MET A 405 35.98 -36.56 -50.71
N VAL A 406 35.00 -37.18 -50.05
CA VAL A 406 34.71 -38.62 -50.23
C VAL A 406 34.26 -38.90 -51.65
N VAL A 407 33.39 -38.05 -52.22
CA VAL A 407 32.95 -38.19 -53.62
C VAL A 407 34.13 -38.06 -54.58
N ASP A 408 34.98 -37.05 -54.41
CA ASP A 408 36.19 -36.88 -55.23
C ASP A 408 37.14 -38.08 -55.10
N ALA A 409 37.42 -38.53 -53.87
CA ALA A 409 38.27 -39.69 -53.62
C ALA A 409 37.74 -40.98 -54.27
N MET A 410 36.42 -41.17 -54.29
CA MET A 410 35.79 -42.30 -54.98
C MET A 410 35.94 -42.21 -56.50
N GLN A 411 35.80 -41.01 -57.07
CA GLN A 411 36.02 -40.79 -58.50
C GLN A 411 37.48 -41.04 -58.90
N GLU A 412 38.42 -40.56 -58.09
CA GLU A 412 39.85 -40.84 -58.29
C GLU A 412 40.16 -42.35 -58.20
N LEU A 413 39.58 -43.04 -57.22
CA LEU A 413 39.75 -44.47 -57.07
C LEU A 413 39.20 -45.24 -58.28
N GLU A 414 38.03 -44.86 -58.80
CA GLU A 414 37.44 -45.44 -60.00
C GLU A 414 38.36 -45.24 -61.22
N GLN A 415 38.91 -44.04 -61.39
CA GLN A 415 39.84 -43.74 -62.46
C GLN A 415 41.11 -44.59 -62.37
N LEU A 416 41.73 -44.68 -61.19
CA LEU A 416 42.93 -45.51 -60.96
C LEU A 416 42.65 -46.99 -61.26
N HIS A 417 41.48 -47.50 -60.85
CA HIS A 417 41.06 -48.87 -61.18
C HIS A 417 40.89 -49.07 -62.68
N ALA A 418 40.27 -48.11 -63.39
CA ALA A 418 40.11 -48.18 -64.84
C ALA A 418 41.46 -48.22 -65.58
N GLU A 419 42.41 -47.37 -65.15
CA GLU A 419 43.77 -47.34 -65.68
C GLU A 419 44.52 -48.66 -65.42
N GLN A 420 44.38 -49.22 -64.21
CA GLN A 420 44.99 -50.50 -63.85
C GLN A 420 44.40 -51.67 -64.67
N ILE A 421 43.08 -51.71 -64.86
CA ILE A 421 42.41 -52.72 -65.69
C ILE A 421 42.91 -52.63 -67.14
N GLN A 422 43.01 -51.44 -67.71
CA GLN A 422 43.50 -51.25 -69.07
C GLN A 422 44.97 -51.66 -69.21
N SER A 423 45.80 -51.39 -68.20
CA SER A 423 47.19 -51.85 -68.18
C SER A 423 47.28 -53.39 -68.14
N LEU A 424 46.52 -54.03 -67.25
CA LEU A 424 46.47 -55.48 -67.13
C LEU A 424 45.92 -56.16 -68.39
N GLN A 425 44.95 -55.54 -69.07
CA GLN A 425 44.44 -56.04 -70.35
C GLN A 425 45.51 -55.99 -71.44
N ARG A 426 46.25 -54.88 -71.57
CA ARG A 426 47.36 -54.76 -72.51
C ARG A 426 48.45 -55.81 -72.26
N GLU A 427 48.85 -56.00 -71.00
CA GLU A 427 49.83 -57.02 -70.64
C GLU A 427 49.33 -58.43 -70.98
N ASN A 428 48.05 -58.74 -70.69
CA ASN A 428 47.45 -60.02 -71.07
C ASN A 428 47.44 -60.24 -72.58
N ASP A 429 47.11 -59.22 -73.38
CA ASP A 429 47.10 -59.31 -74.83
C ASP A 429 48.52 -59.53 -75.39
N GLU A 430 49.53 -58.87 -74.84
CA GLU A 430 50.94 -59.09 -75.19
C GLU A 430 51.43 -60.49 -74.84
N LEU A 431 51.07 -60.98 -73.64
CA LEU A 431 51.40 -62.33 -73.19
C LEU A 431 50.74 -63.39 -74.06
N ARG A 432 49.45 -63.23 -74.42
CA ARG A 432 48.73 -64.11 -75.36
C ARG A 432 49.40 -64.14 -76.73
N ALA A 433 49.73 -62.97 -77.28
CA ALA A 433 50.45 -62.88 -78.55
C ALA A 433 51.84 -63.56 -78.51
N ARG A 434 52.55 -63.50 -77.37
CA ARG A 434 53.83 -64.19 -77.18
C ARG A 434 53.65 -65.70 -77.09
N LEU A 435 52.64 -66.18 -76.37
CA LEU A 435 52.30 -67.61 -76.28
C LEU A 435 51.99 -68.16 -77.68
N GLU A 436 51.13 -67.50 -78.46
CA GLU A 436 50.81 -67.92 -79.83
C GLU A 436 52.04 -67.99 -80.75
N ARG A 437 53.02 -67.10 -80.56
CA ARG A 437 54.28 -67.14 -81.32
C ARG A 437 55.13 -68.35 -80.91
N LEU A 438 55.23 -68.63 -79.61
CA LEU A 438 56.00 -69.77 -79.10
C LEU A 438 55.36 -71.11 -79.48
N GLU A 439 54.04 -71.22 -79.38
CA GLU A 439 53.28 -72.40 -79.82
C GLU A 439 53.49 -72.67 -81.31
N ARG A 440 53.47 -71.62 -82.15
CA ARG A 440 53.79 -71.75 -83.59
C ARG A 440 55.21 -72.25 -83.85
N LEU A 441 56.20 -71.75 -83.09
CA LEU A 441 57.59 -72.19 -83.22
C LEU A 441 57.78 -73.66 -82.81
N ILE A 442 57.14 -74.09 -81.73
CA ILE A 442 57.18 -75.49 -81.27
C ILE A 442 56.47 -76.42 -82.25
N MET A 443 55.37 -75.97 -82.85
CA MET A 443 54.63 -76.75 -83.86
C MET A 443 55.36 -76.84 -85.20
N SER A 444 56.26 -75.91 -85.53
CA SER A 444 57.07 -75.97 -86.76
C SER A 444 58.31 -76.87 -86.65
N ASP A 445 58.72 -77.26 -85.44
CA ASP A 445 59.88 -78.13 -85.16
C ASP A 445 59.50 -79.62 -84.93
N ARG A 446 58.24 -79.99 -85.16
CA ARG A 446 57.74 -81.37 -85.24
C ARG A 446 57.37 -81.72 -86.67
#